data_AF-A0A0G0TFX2-F1
#
_entry.id   AF-A0A0G0TFX2-F1
#
_cell.length_a   1.000
_cell.length_b   1.000
_cell.length_c   1.000
_cell.angle_alpha   90.00
_cell.angle_beta   90.00
_cell.angle_gamma   90.00
#
_symmetry.space_group_name_H-M   'P 1'
#
loop_
_entity.id
_entity.type
_entity.pdbx_description
1 polymer ?
#
loop_
_entity_poly.entity_id
_entity_poly.type
_entity_poly.pdbx_seq_one_letter_code
_entity_poly.pdbx_strand_id
1 'polypeptide(L)'
;MTRVLPVNAIAMLFGAISIFIFNKISKLLFKEGSYWLSTVIFALFPAVWLINTNLMVESMTLTFFLSALYFFLSKKKIWFFISLFLMIGTHLQSIFWIPAIFLFPYIFEIKIEKKTVLDYLKISLAATIVSIGFYILLYYFSGRIPGGTTEQLSTYFSSGILRMIRNIWLSFIHNFGTFTPFIFVILLFKNVKSKKVLVSWVLFFALVFLIGANWQGDFMGRRIVFAGVILALALYKYLLKRSVLFILYLLPIVMANVILYASRTPFVVPNIPKGQVLVETHYVKPFIKYDGTVLWIGGDEMGAIDDYLKNGKRVFLTKQAVNAPYLLLVGQNYHITSLGKVGDSESRFLFKKYIVEPYAEGFELKIFKGIASQEAGKPVIFFDQSFWGRLARRRIDYGDIGTWIWALVTNHRDPTGWIYKDARGVVAY
;
A
#
# COMPACT_ATOMS: atom_id res chain seq x y z
N MET A 1 11.16 -31.74 8.06
CA MET A 1 10.85 -31.14 9.38
C MET A 1 10.41 -29.70 9.18
N THR A 2 9.16 -29.44 9.55
CA THR A 2 8.41 -28.20 9.37
C THR A 2 8.60 -27.26 10.56
N ARG A 3 9.47 -26.26 10.47
CA ARG A 3 9.53 -25.14 11.42
C ARG A 3 10.02 -23.86 10.76
N VAL A 4 9.11 -23.20 10.06
CA VAL A 4 9.16 -21.75 9.91
C VAL A 4 7.74 -21.31 10.20
N LEU A 5 7.49 -20.67 11.36
CA LEU A 5 6.31 -19.81 11.45
C LEU A 5 6.35 -18.96 10.17
N PRO A 6 5.32 -18.96 9.31
CA PRO A 6 5.36 -18.16 8.10
C PRO A 6 5.75 -16.75 8.53
N VAL A 7 6.73 -16.12 7.88
CA VAL A 7 7.34 -14.88 8.37
C VAL A 7 6.28 -13.78 8.62
N ASN A 8 5.13 -13.87 7.94
CA ASN A 8 3.93 -13.05 8.15
C ASN A 8 3.22 -13.26 9.51
N ALA A 9 3.47 -14.34 10.24
CA ALA A 9 2.85 -14.62 11.53
C ALA A 9 3.24 -13.60 12.60
N ILE A 10 4.44 -13.02 12.52
CA ILE A 10 4.84 -11.89 13.37
C ILE A 10 3.98 -10.66 13.04
N ALA A 11 3.81 -10.33 11.77
CA ALA A 11 2.94 -9.22 11.35
C ALA A 11 1.48 -9.45 11.77
N MET A 12 0.97 -10.68 11.66
CA MET A 12 -0.37 -11.05 12.12
C MET A 12 -0.52 -10.93 13.65
N LEU A 13 0.50 -11.35 14.41
CA LEU A 13 0.52 -11.22 15.87
C LEU A 13 0.47 -9.74 16.28
N PHE A 14 1.33 -8.91 15.70
CA PHE A 14 1.30 -7.46 15.93
C PHE A 14 -0.02 -6.84 15.45
N GLY A 15 -0.60 -7.32 14.35
CA GLY A 15 -1.94 -6.95 13.90
C GLY A 15 -3.01 -7.24 14.95
N ALA A 16 -3.03 -8.45 15.53
CA ALA A 16 -3.96 -8.81 16.59
C ALA A 16 -3.77 -7.95 17.86
N ILE A 17 -2.51 -7.70 18.25
CA ILE A 17 -2.18 -6.80 19.38
C ILE A 17 -2.66 -5.37 19.08
N SER A 18 -2.46 -4.87 17.86
CA SER A 18 -2.89 -3.53 17.44
C SER A 18 -4.41 -3.37 17.56
N ILE A 19 -5.19 -4.35 17.10
CA ILE A 19 -6.66 -4.36 17.20
C ILE A 19 -7.08 -4.40 18.67
N PHE A 20 -6.42 -5.22 19.49
CA PHE A 20 -6.70 -5.30 20.92
C PHE A 20 -6.45 -3.96 21.64
N ILE A 21 -5.31 -3.31 21.39
CA ILE A 21 -4.96 -2.02 21.99
C ILE A 21 -5.91 -0.92 21.48
N PHE A 22 -6.24 -0.93 20.18
CA PHE A 22 -7.21 -0.01 19.60
C PHE A 22 -8.58 -0.14 20.28
N ASN A 23 -9.05 -1.36 20.55
CA ASN A 23 -10.29 -1.59 21.29
C ASN A 23 -10.23 -1.02 22.72
N LYS A 24 -9.08 -1.14 23.40
CA LYS A 24 -8.87 -0.51 24.73
C LYS A 24 -8.94 1.01 24.64
N ILE A 25 -8.32 1.63 23.63
CA ILE A 25 -8.43 3.07 23.37
C ILE A 25 -9.89 3.45 23.12
N SER A 26 -10.59 2.76 22.23
CA SER A 26 -11.99 3.03 21.95
C SER A 26 -12.88 2.96 23.20
N LYS A 27 -12.65 1.97 24.07
CA LYS A 27 -13.37 1.84 25.35
C LYS A 27 -13.07 3.00 26.31
N LEU A 28 -11.84 3.52 26.32
CA LEU A 28 -11.49 4.69 27.13
C LEU A 28 -12.21 5.96 26.65
N LEU A 29 -12.38 6.12 25.32
CA LEU A 29 -13.07 7.28 24.75
C LEU A 29 -14.59 7.19 24.87
N PHE A 30 -15.16 6.04 24.52
CA PHE A 30 -16.61 5.84 24.39
C PHE A 30 -17.08 4.89 25.49
N LYS A 31 -17.38 5.45 26.66
CA LYS A 31 -17.81 4.70 27.85
C LYS A 31 -19.17 4.01 27.65
N GLU A 32 -20.02 4.57 26.81
CA GLU A 32 -21.36 4.08 26.51
C GLU A 32 -21.51 3.82 25.00
N GLY A 33 -22.37 2.86 24.66
CA GLY A 33 -22.62 2.46 23.28
C GLY A 33 -21.67 1.38 22.74
N SER A 34 -21.83 1.06 21.46
CA SER A 34 -21.14 -0.02 20.77
C SER A 34 -19.74 0.38 20.32
N TYR A 35 -18.86 0.74 21.27
CA TYR A 35 -17.49 1.23 20.98
C TYR A 35 -16.67 0.27 20.11
N TRP A 36 -16.95 -1.04 20.17
CA TRP A 36 -16.33 -2.05 19.33
C TRP A 36 -16.54 -1.80 17.82
N LEU A 37 -17.57 -1.05 17.42
CA LEU A 37 -17.79 -0.67 16.02
C LEU A 37 -16.62 0.14 15.46
N SER A 38 -16.00 1.01 16.25
CA SER A 38 -14.79 1.73 15.81
C SER A 38 -13.62 0.77 15.56
N THR A 39 -13.52 -0.31 16.35
CA THR A 39 -12.48 -1.33 16.23
C THR A 39 -12.69 -2.16 14.97
N VAL A 40 -13.94 -2.48 14.64
CA VAL A 40 -14.27 -3.17 13.39
C VAL A 40 -14.00 -2.27 12.19
N ILE A 41 -14.33 -0.98 12.24
CA ILE A 41 -13.94 -0.03 11.19
C ILE A 41 -12.43 -0.02 11.00
N PHE A 42 -11.67 0.13 12.08
CA PHE A 42 -10.21 0.15 12.03
C PHE A 42 -9.64 -1.15 11.42
N ALA A 43 -10.13 -2.31 11.85
CA ALA A 43 -9.69 -3.60 11.33
C ALA A 43 -10.06 -3.81 9.85
N LEU A 44 -11.14 -3.19 9.38
CA LEU A 44 -11.60 -3.28 7.99
C LEU A 44 -11.00 -2.20 7.07
N PHE A 45 -10.17 -1.29 7.57
CA PHE A 45 -9.45 -0.40 6.67
C PHE A 45 -8.42 -1.17 5.83
N PRO A 46 -8.44 -1.04 4.49
CA PRO A 46 -7.50 -1.74 3.61
C PRO A 46 -6.03 -1.58 4.03
N ALA A 47 -5.63 -0.40 4.47
CA ALA A 47 -4.27 -0.12 4.93
C ALA A 47 -3.86 -0.96 6.15
N VAL A 48 -4.76 -1.10 7.12
CA VAL A 48 -4.51 -1.82 8.38
C VAL A 48 -4.37 -3.30 8.09
N TRP A 49 -5.20 -3.83 7.20
CA TRP A 49 -5.07 -5.21 6.77
C TRP A 49 -3.76 -5.44 5.99
N LEU A 50 -3.45 -4.58 5.01
CA LEU A 50 -2.27 -4.71 4.15
C LEU A 50 -0.97 -4.73 4.95
N ILE A 51 -0.80 -3.87 5.95
CA ILE A 51 0.44 -3.90 6.75
C ILE A 51 0.54 -5.11 7.68
N ASN A 52 -0.59 -5.73 8.05
CA ASN A 52 -0.64 -6.81 9.04
C ASN A 52 -0.69 -8.21 8.41
N THR A 53 -0.99 -8.31 7.12
CA THR A 53 -0.90 -9.56 6.34
C THR A 53 0.40 -9.71 5.57
N ASN A 54 1.17 -8.62 5.44
CA ASN A 54 2.50 -8.62 4.84
C ASN A 54 3.56 -8.45 5.90
N LEU A 55 4.76 -8.99 5.66
CA LEU A 55 5.93 -8.69 6.49
C LEU A 55 6.36 -7.23 6.29
N MET A 56 5.71 -6.33 7.02
CA MET A 56 5.98 -4.90 7.02
C MET A 56 6.33 -4.44 8.42
N VAL A 57 7.37 -3.63 8.53
CA VAL A 57 7.80 -3.01 9.80
C VAL A 57 6.66 -2.14 10.37
N GLU A 58 5.77 -1.67 9.50
CA GLU A 58 4.63 -0.85 9.83
C GLU A 58 3.57 -1.55 10.69
N SER A 59 3.49 -2.88 10.67
CA SER A 59 2.67 -3.65 11.64
C SER A 59 3.13 -3.42 13.08
N MET A 60 4.45 -3.44 13.30
CA MET A 60 5.07 -3.18 14.60
C MET A 60 4.96 -1.70 14.98
N THR A 61 5.31 -0.79 14.06
CA THR A 61 5.29 0.64 14.36
C THR A 61 3.87 1.15 14.65
N LEU A 62 2.84 0.66 13.95
CA LEU A 62 1.44 0.99 14.25
C LEU A 62 1.04 0.48 15.64
N THR A 63 1.47 -0.72 16.01
CA THR A 63 1.21 -1.29 17.33
C THR A 63 1.86 -0.44 18.44
N PHE A 64 3.11 -0.01 18.23
CA PHE A 64 3.80 0.87 19.18
C PHE A 64 3.20 2.28 19.21
N PHE A 65 2.73 2.81 18.09
CA PHE A 65 1.99 4.08 18.06
C PHE A 65 0.69 4.00 18.88
N LEU A 66 -0.10 2.94 18.68
CA LEU A 66 -1.30 2.69 19.48
C LEU A 66 -0.97 2.50 20.95
N SER A 67 0.12 1.78 21.27
CA SER A 67 0.58 1.61 22.65
C SER A 67 0.94 2.96 23.28
N ALA A 68 1.71 3.80 22.57
CA ALA A 68 2.05 5.14 23.03
C ALA A 68 0.79 5.99 23.25
N LEU A 69 -0.15 6.00 22.31
CA LEU A 69 -1.42 6.70 22.48
C LEU A 69 -2.22 6.19 23.71
N TYR A 70 -2.34 4.87 23.86
CA TYR A 70 -3.02 4.26 25.01
C TYR A 70 -2.37 4.64 26.35
N PHE A 71 -1.03 4.58 26.44
CA PHE A 71 -0.31 4.91 27.66
C PHE A 71 -0.29 6.41 27.96
N PHE A 72 -0.35 7.26 26.94
CA PHE A 72 -0.58 8.70 27.11
C PHE A 72 -1.95 8.96 27.73
N LEU A 73 -3.01 8.39 27.18
CA LEU A 73 -4.37 8.52 27.72
C LEU A 73 -4.52 7.92 29.13
N SER A 74 -3.81 6.82 29.38
CA SER A 74 -3.79 6.12 30.69
C SER A 74 -2.77 6.71 31.69
N LYS A 75 -2.08 7.79 31.31
CA LYS A 75 -1.07 8.47 32.12
C LYS A 75 0.07 7.56 32.64
N LYS A 76 0.52 6.58 31.86
CA LYS A 76 1.65 5.69 32.18
C LYS A 76 2.97 6.12 31.50
N LYS A 77 3.77 6.94 32.19
CA LYS A 77 4.97 7.60 31.66
C LYS A 77 6.05 6.65 31.10
N ILE A 78 6.42 5.61 31.86
CA ILE A 78 7.49 4.68 31.47
C ILE A 78 7.08 3.89 30.22
N TRP A 79 5.86 3.36 30.19
CA TRP A 79 5.35 2.60 29.05
C TRP A 79 5.15 3.46 27.80
N PHE A 80 4.80 4.74 27.97
CA PHE A 80 4.80 5.71 26.89
C PHE A 80 6.19 5.92 26.29
N PHE A 81 7.21 6.11 27.14
CA PHE A 81 8.61 6.23 26.71
C PHE A 81 9.05 4.99 25.92
N ILE A 82 8.84 3.78 26.47
CA ILE A 82 9.21 2.52 25.83
C ILE A 82 8.51 2.39 24.47
N SER A 83 7.21 2.69 24.41
CA SER A 83 6.44 2.58 23.16
C SER A 83 6.97 3.55 22.10
N LEU A 84 7.29 4.80 22.44
CA LEU A 84 7.87 5.75 21.50
C LEU A 84 9.28 5.34 21.07
N PHE A 85 10.10 4.86 22.01
CA PHE A 85 11.44 4.36 21.71
C PHE A 85 11.38 3.21 20.69
N LEU A 86 10.50 2.23 20.91
CA LEU A 86 10.32 1.11 19.99
C LEU A 86 9.71 1.53 18.64
N MET A 87 8.77 2.47 18.64
CA MET A 87 8.17 3.02 17.42
C MET A 87 9.23 3.68 16.52
N ILE A 88 10.07 4.55 17.09
CA ILE A 88 11.11 5.27 16.34
C ILE A 88 12.27 4.33 16.00
N GLY A 89 12.66 3.45 16.93
CA GLY A 89 13.72 2.47 16.73
C GLY A 89 13.43 1.46 15.63
N THR A 90 12.15 1.10 15.43
CA THR A 90 11.73 0.25 14.29
C THR A 90 11.70 1.00 12.97
N HIS A 91 11.23 2.26 12.95
CA HIS A 91 11.22 3.08 11.75
C HIS A 91 11.37 4.57 12.06
N LEU A 92 12.51 5.18 11.72
CA LEU A 92 12.85 6.56 12.10
C LEU A 92 11.80 7.60 11.64
N GLN A 93 11.22 7.43 10.45
CA GLN A 93 10.20 8.36 9.94
C GLN A 93 8.90 8.38 10.77
N SER A 94 8.69 7.40 11.68
CA SER A 94 7.53 7.42 12.58
C SER A 94 7.53 8.60 13.55
N ILE A 95 8.68 9.28 13.73
CA ILE A 95 8.79 10.53 14.51
C ILE A 95 7.76 11.59 14.08
N PHE A 96 7.43 11.65 12.78
CA PHE A 96 6.46 12.60 12.23
C PHE A 96 5.02 12.36 12.74
N TRP A 97 4.74 11.19 13.33
CA TRP A 97 3.43 10.87 13.91
C TRP A 97 3.30 11.22 15.39
N ILE A 98 4.39 11.58 16.08
CA ILE A 98 4.35 11.99 17.50
C ILE A 98 3.38 13.17 17.73
N PRO A 99 3.37 14.24 16.89
CA PRO A 99 2.41 15.33 17.06
C PRO A 99 0.95 14.88 17.03
N ALA A 100 0.61 13.82 16.29
CA ALA A 100 -0.76 13.29 16.25
C ALA A 100 -1.24 12.77 17.62
N ILE A 101 -0.34 12.23 18.44
CA ILE A 101 -0.65 11.80 19.82
C ILE A 101 -1.10 13.01 20.67
N PHE A 102 -0.45 14.16 20.48
CA PHE A 102 -0.76 15.38 21.23
C PHE A 102 -1.94 16.16 20.66
N LEU A 103 -2.25 16.01 19.37
CA LEU A 103 -3.48 16.53 18.75
C LEU A 103 -4.71 15.73 19.18
N PHE A 104 -4.55 14.44 19.48
CA PHE A 104 -5.63 13.51 19.79
C PHE A 104 -6.61 14.01 20.88
N PRO A 105 -6.17 14.50 22.06
CA PRO A 105 -7.10 14.98 23.09
C PRO A 105 -7.92 16.18 22.63
N TYR A 106 -7.37 17.02 21.76
CA TYR A 106 -8.08 18.19 21.25
C TYR A 106 -9.11 17.81 20.19
N ILE A 107 -8.78 16.85 19.33
CA ILE A 107 -9.71 16.29 18.33
C ILE A 107 -10.91 15.62 19.01
N PHE A 108 -10.65 14.82 20.06
CA PHE A 108 -11.69 14.07 20.77
C PHE A 108 -12.24 14.79 22.01
N GLU A 109 -11.81 16.03 22.26
CA GLU A 109 -12.27 16.88 23.37
C GLU A 109 -12.05 16.24 24.76
N ILE A 110 -10.98 15.45 24.88
CA ILE A 110 -10.57 14.80 26.12
C ILE A 110 -9.88 15.83 27.00
N LYS A 111 -10.38 16.00 28.23
CA LYS A 111 -9.78 16.91 29.22
C LYS A 111 -8.48 16.30 29.76
N ILE A 112 -7.34 16.85 29.33
CA ILE A 112 -6.02 16.55 29.87
C ILE A 112 -5.41 17.85 30.38
N GLU A 113 -4.87 17.83 31.60
CA GLU A 113 -4.21 18.98 32.19
C GLU A 113 -2.98 19.40 31.37
N LYS A 114 -2.79 20.70 31.18
CA LYS A 114 -1.65 21.27 30.44
C LYS A 114 -0.30 20.78 30.97
N LYS A 115 -0.16 20.64 32.29
CA LYS A 115 1.06 20.09 32.93
C LYS A 115 1.33 18.65 32.50
N THR A 116 0.29 17.83 32.42
CA THR A 116 0.42 16.45 31.92
C THR A 116 0.89 16.45 30.46
N VAL A 117 0.32 17.30 29.60
CA VAL A 117 0.75 17.39 28.20
C VAL A 117 2.24 17.78 28.09
N LEU A 118 2.68 18.77 28.86
CA LEU A 118 4.09 19.21 28.89
C LEU A 118 5.04 18.12 29.38
N ASP A 119 4.66 17.37 30.42
CA ASP A 119 5.45 16.24 30.92
C ASP A 119 5.66 15.17 29.84
N TYR A 120 4.60 14.81 29.12
CA TYR A 120 4.69 13.82 28.05
C TYR A 120 5.48 14.33 26.85
N LEU A 121 5.41 15.63 26.54
CA LEU A 121 6.24 16.22 25.49
C LEU A 121 7.73 16.10 25.80
N LYS A 122 8.15 16.33 27.06
CA LYS A 122 9.54 16.11 27.50
C LYS A 122 9.95 14.64 27.35
N ILE A 123 9.07 13.71 27.72
CA ILE A 123 9.31 12.27 27.56
C ILE A 123 9.45 11.89 26.07
N SER A 124 8.61 12.45 25.19
CA SER A 124 8.73 12.23 23.74
C SER A 124 10.04 12.74 23.18
N LEU A 125 10.53 13.90 23.64
CA LEU A 125 11.83 14.42 23.25
C LEU A 125 12.97 13.49 23.69
N ALA A 126 12.94 13.04 24.95
CA ALA A 126 13.92 12.09 25.47
C ALA A 126 13.90 10.77 24.68
N ALA A 127 12.71 10.19 24.43
CA ALA A 127 12.58 8.96 23.65
C ALA A 127 13.13 9.13 22.23
N THR A 128 12.90 10.30 21.62
CA THR A 128 13.42 10.64 20.29
C THR A 128 14.95 10.67 20.29
N ILE A 129 15.57 11.41 21.23
CA ILE A 129 17.03 11.51 21.34
C ILE A 129 17.65 10.13 21.54
N VAL A 130 17.12 9.34 22.46
CA VAL A 130 17.61 7.98 22.74
C VAL A 130 17.46 7.07 21.52
N SER A 131 16.34 7.16 20.79
CA SER A 131 16.11 6.36 19.59
C SER A 131 17.07 6.73 18.45
N ILE A 132 17.33 8.03 18.25
CA ILE A 132 18.28 8.50 17.25
C ILE A 132 19.69 8.04 17.61
N GLY A 133 20.09 8.18 18.88
CA GLY A 133 21.38 7.67 19.37
C GLY A 133 21.53 6.17 19.14
N PHE A 134 20.48 5.38 19.46
CA PHE A 134 20.44 3.94 19.18
C PHE A 134 20.56 3.63 17.69
N TYR A 135 19.86 4.38 16.83
CA TYR A 135 19.94 4.21 15.38
C TYR A 135 21.34 4.51 14.83
N ILE A 136 21.99 5.58 15.31
CA ILE A 136 23.38 5.93 14.96
C ILE A 136 24.34 4.80 15.38
N LEU A 137 24.18 4.26 16.60
CA LEU A 137 24.97 3.12 17.07
C LEU A 137 24.80 1.90 16.18
N LEU A 138 23.57 1.56 15.78
CA LEU A 138 23.31 0.47 14.84
C LEU A 138 24.02 0.67 13.49
N TYR A 139 24.02 1.89 12.95
CA TYR A 139 24.74 2.20 11.71
C TYR A 139 26.24 2.05 11.87
N TYR A 140 26.79 2.58 12.96
CA TYR A 140 28.20 2.46 13.30
C TYR A 140 28.63 0.99 13.40
N PHE A 141 27.91 0.18 14.17
CA PHE A 141 28.23 -1.24 14.35
C PHE A 141 27.95 -2.11 13.12
N SER A 142 27.03 -1.69 12.24
CA SER A 142 26.75 -2.42 10.99
C SER A 142 27.68 -2.04 9.83
N GLY A 143 28.63 -1.11 10.06
CA GLY A 143 29.56 -0.65 9.02
C GLY A 143 28.88 0.09 7.86
N ARG A 144 27.64 0.54 8.03
CA ARG A 144 26.88 1.24 6.99
C ARG A 144 27.12 2.75 7.10
N ILE A 145 27.63 3.35 6.02
CA ILE A 145 27.72 4.81 5.89
C ILE A 145 26.29 5.36 5.72
N PRO A 146 25.88 6.41 6.45
CA PRO A 146 24.59 7.07 6.26
C PRO A 146 24.57 7.87 4.95
N GLY A 147 24.57 7.16 3.82
CA GLY A 147 24.47 7.74 2.47
C GLY A 147 23.26 7.14 1.75
N GLY A 148 22.24 7.97 1.50
CA GLY A 148 21.06 7.54 0.73
C GLY A 148 19.79 8.38 0.92
N THR A 149 19.78 9.37 1.83
CA THR A 149 18.55 10.10 2.20
C THR A 149 18.43 11.53 1.64
N THR A 150 19.50 12.12 1.10
CA THR A 150 19.49 13.52 0.60
C THR A 150 18.86 13.68 -0.79
N GLU A 151 19.02 12.71 -1.70
CA GLU A 151 18.37 12.73 -3.04
C GLU A 151 16.85 12.69 -2.98
N GLN A 152 16.28 12.09 -1.93
CA GLN A 152 14.84 12.03 -1.78
C GLN A 152 14.25 13.39 -1.36
N LEU A 153 14.99 14.18 -0.56
CA LEU A 153 14.58 15.50 -0.09
C LEU A 153 14.47 16.53 -1.21
N SER A 154 15.43 16.57 -2.14
CA SER A 154 15.35 17.45 -3.33
C SER A 154 14.19 17.07 -4.25
N THR A 155 13.94 15.76 -4.41
CA THR A 155 12.80 15.25 -5.17
C THR A 155 11.46 15.67 -4.53
N TYR A 156 11.35 15.72 -3.20
CA TYR A 156 10.13 16.15 -2.48
C TYR A 156 9.73 17.60 -2.80
N PHE A 157 10.68 18.53 -2.79
CA PHE A 157 10.40 19.94 -3.06
C PHE A 157 10.17 20.24 -4.55
N SER A 158 10.67 19.38 -5.44
CA SER A 158 10.47 19.51 -6.90
C SER A 158 9.10 18.99 -7.39
N SER A 159 8.42 18.14 -6.61
CA SER A 159 7.12 17.59 -6.96
C SER A 159 6.00 18.60 -6.64
N GLY A 160 5.67 19.48 -7.60
CA GLY A 160 4.72 20.59 -7.38
C GLY A 160 3.41 20.21 -6.65
N ILE A 161 2.80 21.19 -5.97
CA ILE A 161 1.66 21.04 -5.03
C ILE A 161 0.52 20.16 -5.58
N LEU A 162 0.18 20.27 -6.86
CA LEU A 162 -0.87 19.45 -7.51
C LEU A 162 -0.55 17.94 -7.47
N ARG A 163 0.72 17.57 -7.65
CA ARG A 163 1.17 16.18 -7.54
C ARG A 163 1.06 15.69 -6.11
N MET A 164 1.41 16.51 -5.12
CA MET A 164 1.25 16.17 -3.70
C MET A 164 -0.23 15.94 -3.33
N ILE A 165 -1.14 16.83 -3.77
CA ILE A 165 -2.58 16.69 -3.53
C ILE A 165 -3.11 15.40 -4.16
N ARG A 166 -2.77 15.15 -5.44
CA ARG A 166 -3.15 13.90 -6.12
C ARG A 166 -2.65 12.68 -5.36
N ASN A 167 -1.39 12.71 -4.93
CA ASN A 167 -0.76 11.62 -4.20
C ASN A 167 -1.56 11.34 -2.91
N ILE A 168 -1.80 12.34 -2.07
CA ILE A 168 -2.52 12.17 -0.81
C ILE A 168 -3.96 11.71 -1.04
N TRP A 169 -4.61 12.23 -2.08
CA TRP A 169 -5.95 11.83 -2.47
C TRP A 169 -6.01 10.33 -2.78
N LEU A 170 -5.16 9.86 -3.71
CA LEU A 170 -5.02 8.45 -4.05
C LEU A 170 -4.67 7.62 -2.80
N SER A 171 -3.75 8.16 -1.99
CA SER A 171 -3.49 7.79 -0.60
C SER A 171 -4.73 7.32 0.15
N PHE A 172 -5.56 8.29 0.42
CA PHE A 172 -6.70 8.18 1.31
C PHE A 172 -7.77 7.23 0.78
N ILE A 173 -8.11 7.37 -0.50
CA ILE A 173 -9.18 6.56 -1.11
C ILE A 173 -8.81 5.07 -1.13
N HIS A 174 -7.55 4.72 -1.42
CA HIS A 174 -7.12 3.33 -1.49
C HIS A 174 -6.93 2.71 -0.10
N ASN A 175 -6.51 3.50 0.88
CA ASN A 175 -6.14 2.99 2.19
C ASN A 175 -7.32 2.89 3.17
N PHE A 176 -8.35 3.70 2.95
CA PHE A 176 -9.50 3.79 3.85
C PHE A 176 -10.83 3.57 3.13
N GLY A 177 -10.85 3.43 1.81
CA GLY A 177 -12.04 3.36 0.95
C GLY A 177 -12.36 4.72 0.30
N THR A 178 -12.84 4.69 -0.94
CA THR A 178 -13.07 5.84 -1.83
C THR A 178 -14.09 6.81 -1.26
N PHE A 179 -15.18 6.33 -0.65
CA PHE A 179 -16.16 7.21 -0.03
C PHE A 179 -15.76 7.74 1.35
N THR A 180 -14.74 7.14 1.97
CA THR A 180 -14.33 7.49 3.33
C THR A 180 -13.91 8.96 3.47
N PRO A 181 -13.03 9.54 2.63
CA PRO A 181 -12.71 10.97 2.71
C PRO A 181 -13.95 11.87 2.54
N PHE A 182 -14.87 11.54 1.63
CA PHE A 182 -16.09 12.35 1.42
C PHE A 182 -17.03 12.30 2.63
N ILE A 183 -17.35 11.08 3.11
CA ILE A 183 -18.17 10.88 4.31
C ILE A 183 -17.53 11.60 5.48
N PHE A 184 -16.21 11.47 5.63
CA PHE A 184 -15.48 12.08 6.72
C PHE A 184 -15.53 13.61 6.69
N VAL A 185 -15.29 14.24 5.53
CA VAL A 185 -15.38 15.70 5.36
C VAL A 185 -16.79 16.20 5.68
N ILE A 186 -17.84 15.52 5.20
CA ILE A 186 -19.24 15.87 5.50
C ILE A 186 -19.49 15.81 7.01
N LEU A 187 -19.02 14.74 7.67
CA LEU A 187 -19.17 14.57 9.12
C LEU A 187 -18.38 15.64 9.90
N LEU A 188 -17.21 16.05 9.43
CA LEU A 188 -16.45 17.14 10.05
C LEU A 188 -17.21 18.47 9.98
N PHE A 189 -17.66 18.89 8.80
CA PHE A 189 -18.42 20.14 8.64
C PHE A 189 -19.71 20.15 9.47
N LYS A 190 -20.39 19.00 9.53
CA LYS A 190 -21.64 18.87 10.29
C LYS A 190 -21.41 18.96 11.81
N ASN A 191 -20.40 18.25 12.34
CA ASN A 191 -20.26 18.01 13.77
C ASN A 191 -19.21 18.89 14.47
N VAL A 192 -18.19 19.38 13.76
CA VAL A 192 -17.14 20.21 14.37
C VAL A 192 -17.59 21.67 14.41
N LYS A 193 -17.90 22.17 15.61
CA LYS A 193 -18.31 23.57 15.83
C LYS A 193 -17.25 24.41 16.55
N SER A 194 -16.37 23.77 17.32
CA SER A 194 -15.31 24.47 18.06
C SER A 194 -14.14 24.82 17.17
N LYS A 195 -13.73 26.10 17.16
CA LYS A 195 -12.53 26.60 16.45
C LYS A 195 -11.28 25.80 16.85
N LYS A 196 -11.17 25.42 18.12
CA LYS A 196 -10.03 24.63 18.64
C LYS A 196 -9.98 23.24 18.02
N VAL A 197 -11.14 22.57 17.93
CA VAL A 197 -11.25 21.23 17.33
C VAL A 197 -10.98 21.32 15.83
N LEU A 198 -11.49 22.35 15.15
CA LEU A 198 -11.23 22.60 13.73
C LEU A 198 -9.73 22.80 13.44
N VAL A 199 -9.05 23.67 14.20
CA VAL A 199 -7.60 23.87 14.07
C VAL A 199 -6.84 22.57 14.30
N SER A 200 -7.27 21.75 15.27
CA SER A 200 -6.63 20.45 15.53
C SER A 200 -6.77 19.49 14.35
N TRP A 201 -7.94 19.48 13.68
CA TRP A 201 -8.14 18.73 12.44
C TRP A 201 -7.27 19.25 11.29
N VAL A 202 -7.18 20.56 11.12
CA VAL A 202 -6.33 21.17 10.08
C VAL A 202 -4.86 20.79 10.30
N LEU A 203 -4.37 20.88 11.54
CA LEU A 203 -3.01 20.46 11.88
C LEU A 203 -2.80 18.95 11.66
N PHE A 204 -3.78 18.12 12.02
CA PHE A 204 -3.71 16.69 11.77
C PHE A 204 -3.63 16.38 10.28
N PHE A 205 -4.46 17.02 9.45
CA PHE A 205 -4.37 16.86 8.01
C PHE A 205 -3.07 17.43 7.45
N ALA A 206 -2.55 18.54 7.96
CA ALA A 206 -1.24 19.03 7.55
C ALA A 206 -0.13 17.98 7.81
N LEU A 207 -0.17 17.26 8.94
CA LEU A 207 0.75 16.15 9.22
C LEU A 207 0.57 15.01 8.21
N VAL A 208 -0.68 14.59 7.94
CA VAL A 208 -0.98 13.59 6.91
C VAL A 208 -0.45 14.03 5.56
N PHE A 209 -0.61 15.31 5.21
CA PHE A 209 -0.15 15.88 3.94
C PHE A 209 1.37 15.83 3.84
N LEU A 210 2.09 16.25 4.88
CA LEU A 210 3.56 16.22 4.89
C LEU A 210 4.12 14.80 4.73
N ILE A 211 3.50 13.82 5.40
CA ILE A 211 3.95 12.43 5.39
C ILE A 211 3.50 11.70 4.11
N GLY A 212 2.28 11.97 3.64
CA GLY A 212 1.65 11.34 2.48
C GLY A 212 2.00 11.98 1.13
N ALA A 213 2.56 13.19 1.11
CA ALA A 213 3.02 13.83 -0.13
C ALA A 213 4.17 13.06 -0.80
N ASN A 214 4.94 12.33 0.00
CA ASN A 214 6.05 11.52 -0.46
C ASN A 214 5.55 10.27 -1.20
N TRP A 215 5.62 10.32 -2.53
CA TRP A 215 5.22 9.23 -3.41
C TRP A 215 6.42 8.38 -3.81
N GLN A 216 6.50 7.18 -3.23
CA GLN A 216 7.50 6.15 -3.58
C GLN A 216 6.82 4.77 -3.78
N GLY A 217 5.70 4.72 -4.51
CA GLY A 217 5.01 3.45 -4.81
C GLY A 217 4.45 2.75 -3.56
N ASP A 218 4.61 1.42 -3.47
CA ASP A 218 4.04 0.51 -2.44
C ASP A 218 4.29 0.90 -0.98
N PHE A 219 5.19 1.85 -0.72
CA PHE A 219 5.50 2.38 0.61
C PHE A 219 4.50 3.40 1.13
N MET A 220 3.55 3.86 0.30
CA MET A 220 2.71 5.01 0.63
C MET A 220 1.56 4.69 1.59
N GLY A 221 0.83 3.61 1.36
CA GLY A 221 -0.25 3.18 2.27
C GLY A 221 0.24 2.88 3.69
N ARG A 222 1.50 2.44 3.79
CA ARG A 222 2.19 2.14 5.04
C ARG A 222 2.45 3.39 5.89
N ARG A 223 2.64 4.55 5.25
CA ARG A 223 2.98 5.79 5.95
C ARG A 223 1.77 6.52 6.49
N ILE A 224 0.61 6.40 5.82
CA ILE A 224 -0.63 7.05 6.25
C ILE A 224 -1.52 6.18 7.15
N VAL A 225 -1.18 4.90 7.35
CA VAL A 225 -1.99 3.95 8.15
C VAL A 225 -2.30 4.45 9.57
N PHE A 226 -1.40 5.22 10.17
CA PHE A 226 -1.61 5.84 11.48
C PHE A 226 -2.80 6.81 11.51
N ALA A 227 -3.12 7.45 10.38
CA ALA A 227 -4.33 8.26 10.25
C ALA A 227 -5.60 7.43 10.46
N GLY A 228 -5.56 6.14 10.07
CA GLY A 228 -6.65 5.19 10.26
C GLY A 228 -7.09 5.08 11.72
N VAL A 229 -6.19 5.28 12.68
CA VAL A 229 -6.52 5.28 14.11
C VAL A 229 -7.51 6.40 14.45
N ILE A 230 -7.17 7.63 14.06
CA ILE A 230 -7.98 8.81 14.34
C ILE A 230 -9.26 8.80 13.50
N LEU A 231 -9.18 8.37 12.23
CA LEU A 231 -10.33 8.27 11.34
C LEU A 231 -11.37 7.26 11.85
N ALA A 232 -10.97 6.06 12.23
CA ALA A 232 -11.91 5.02 12.70
C ALA A 232 -12.67 5.47 13.96
N LEU A 233 -11.96 6.09 14.92
CA LEU A 233 -12.57 6.64 16.13
C LEU A 233 -13.51 7.81 15.81
N ALA A 234 -13.12 8.71 14.91
CA ALA A 234 -13.92 9.87 14.55
C ALA A 234 -15.17 9.49 13.73
N LEU A 235 -15.06 8.54 12.80
CA LEU A 235 -16.20 7.98 12.08
C LEU A 235 -17.22 7.39 13.05
N TYR A 236 -16.77 6.59 14.02
CA TYR A 236 -17.66 6.08 15.06
C TYR A 236 -18.25 7.20 15.94
N LYS A 237 -17.44 8.19 16.39
CA LYS A 237 -17.91 9.33 17.18
C LYS A 237 -19.09 10.04 16.50
N TYR A 238 -19.03 10.21 15.18
CA TYR A 238 -20.03 10.97 14.43
C TYR A 238 -21.17 10.12 13.85
N LEU A 239 -20.96 8.83 13.57
CA LEU A 239 -22.01 7.94 13.03
C LEU A 239 -22.72 7.12 14.11
N LEU A 240 -22.07 6.87 15.25
CA LEU A 240 -22.58 6.03 16.35
C LEU A 240 -23.05 4.67 15.83
N LYS A 241 -24.30 4.26 16.10
CA LYS A 241 -24.88 2.99 15.60
C LYS A 241 -24.93 2.90 14.07
N ARG A 242 -24.98 4.04 13.36
CA ARG A 242 -24.97 4.06 11.87
C ARG A 242 -23.62 3.66 11.28
N SER A 243 -22.58 3.53 12.12
CA SER A 243 -21.27 2.96 11.73
C SER A 243 -21.40 1.58 11.11
N VAL A 244 -22.46 0.81 11.43
CA VAL A 244 -22.73 -0.49 10.80
C VAL A 244 -22.87 -0.36 9.28
N LEU A 245 -23.48 0.72 8.76
CA LEU A 245 -23.60 0.93 7.31
C LEU A 245 -22.22 1.14 6.66
N PHE A 246 -21.32 1.84 7.35
CA PHE A 246 -19.96 2.05 6.90
C PHE A 246 -19.14 0.75 6.94
N ILE A 247 -19.36 -0.10 7.96
CA ILE A 247 -18.78 -1.45 8.03
C ILE A 247 -19.26 -2.31 6.86
N LEU A 248 -20.56 -2.30 6.55
CA LEU A 248 -21.11 -3.04 5.40
C LEU A 248 -20.53 -2.54 4.07
N TYR A 249 -20.17 -1.27 3.98
CA TYR A 249 -19.44 -0.72 2.83
C TYR A 249 -17.98 -1.20 2.74
N LEU A 250 -17.25 -1.25 3.86
CA LEU A 250 -15.85 -1.70 3.87
C LEU A 250 -15.70 -3.22 3.67
N LEU A 251 -16.68 -4.01 4.09
CA LEU A 251 -16.58 -5.47 4.11
C LEU A 251 -16.34 -6.10 2.72
N PRO A 252 -17.05 -5.70 1.64
CA PRO A 252 -16.76 -6.15 0.28
C PRO A 252 -15.34 -5.80 -0.21
N ILE A 253 -14.79 -4.65 0.22
CA ILE A 253 -13.41 -4.22 -0.09
C ILE A 253 -12.42 -5.21 0.53
N VAL A 254 -12.56 -5.49 1.82
CA VAL A 254 -11.67 -6.43 2.53
C VAL A 254 -11.84 -7.86 2.03
N MET A 255 -13.06 -8.32 1.76
CA MET A 255 -13.32 -9.66 1.25
C MET A 255 -12.69 -9.92 -0.13
N ALA A 256 -12.70 -8.92 -1.02
CA ALA A 256 -11.99 -9.03 -2.30
C ALA A 256 -10.49 -9.31 -2.11
N ASN A 257 -9.89 -8.68 -1.10
CA ASN A 257 -8.48 -8.86 -0.77
C ASN A 257 -8.16 -10.22 -0.15
N VAL A 258 -9.06 -10.75 0.69
CA VAL A 258 -8.93 -12.11 1.24
C VAL A 258 -8.92 -13.16 0.13
N ILE A 259 -9.78 -13.00 -0.88
CA ILE A 259 -9.85 -13.92 -2.02
C ILE A 259 -8.56 -13.87 -2.85
N LEU A 260 -7.99 -12.68 -3.04
CA LEU A 260 -6.69 -12.53 -3.72
C LEU A 260 -5.58 -13.27 -2.99
N TYR A 261 -5.53 -13.19 -1.66
CA TYR A 261 -4.52 -13.89 -0.85
C TYR A 261 -4.68 -15.40 -0.82
N ALA A 262 -5.92 -15.89 -0.96
CA ALA A 262 -6.18 -17.31 -1.14
C ALA A 262 -5.73 -17.83 -2.53
N SER A 263 -5.51 -16.92 -3.50
CA SER A 263 -4.98 -17.31 -4.82
C SER A 263 -3.49 -17.64 -4.74
N ARG A 264 -3.08 -18.78 -5.32
CA ARG A 264 -1.73 -19.37 -5.18
C ARG A 264 -0.64 -18.69 -6.03
N THR A 265 -0.90 -17.52 -6.61
CA THR A 265 -0.14 -17.00 -7.76
C THR A 265 0.92 -15.90 -7.56
N PRO A 266 1.51 -15.58 -6.38
CA PRO A 266 2.48 -14.49 -6.35
C PRO A 266 3.91 -15.05 -6.46
N PHE A 267 4.54 -14.80 -7.60
CA PHE A 267 5.96 -15.07 -7.93
C PHE A 267 6.36 -16.51 -8.21
N VAL A 268 5.63 -17.17 -9.09
CA VAL A 268 6.30 -18.22 -9.85
C VAL A 268 7.08 -17.50 -10.94
N VAL A 269 8.39 -17.30 -10.74
CA VAL A 269 9.28 -17.23 -11.91
C VAL A 269 8.96 -18.51 -12.68
N PRO A 270 8.45 -18.44 -13.92
CA PRO A 270 8.05 -19.64 -14.63
C PRO A 270 9.23 -20.62 -14.61
N ASN A 271 8.98 -21.92 -14.66
CA ASN A 271 10.06 -22.91 -14.66
C ASN A 271 10.90 -22.80 -15.95
N ILE A 272 11.78 -21.80 -15.96
CA ILE A 272 12.57 -21.36 -17.10
C ILE A 272 13.92 -22.08 -17.02
N PRO A 273 14.42 -22.64 -18.14
CA PRO A 273 15.72 -23.29 -18.15
C PRO A 273 16.82 -22.34 -17.68
N LYS A 274 17.77 -22.84 -16.90
CA LYS A 274 18.93 -22.06 -16.42
C LYS A 274 19.78 -21.55 -17.58
N GLY A 275 20.46 -20.42 -17.39
CA GLY A 275 21.38 -19.83 -18.36
C GLY A 275 20.72 -19.26 -19.63
N GLN A 276 19.40 -19.09 -19.63
CA GLN A 276 18.62 -18.41 -20.67
C GLN A 276 18.35 -16.95 -20.26
N VAL A 277 17.52 -16.25 -21.03
CA VAL A 277 17.20 -14.85 -20.80
C VAL A 277 15.76 -14.70 -20.33
N LEU A 278 15.57 -13.96 -19.24
CA LEU A 278 14.27 -13.58 -18.70
C LEU A 278 14.04 -12.09 -18.94
N VAL A 279 12.92 -11.73 -19.56
CA VAL A 279 12.42 -10.36 -19.70
C VAL A 279 11.36 -10.12 -18.63
N GLU A 280 11.55 -9.09 -17.83
CA GLU A 280 10.69 -8.80 -16.69
C GLU A 280 10.50 -7.28 -16.48
N THR A 281 9.40 -6.87 -15.84
CA THR A 281 9.20 -5.48 -15.42
C THR A 281 10.20 -5.04 -14.34
N HIS A 282 10.73 -3.81 -14.44
CA HIS A 282 11.65 -3.25 -13.43
C HIS A 282 11.05 -3.19 -12.00
N TYR A 283 9.72 -3.16 -11.85
CA TYR A 283 9.04 -3.12 -10.56
C TYR A 283 9.29 -4.35 -9.67
N VAL A 284 9.64 -5.52 -10.23
CA VAL A 284 9.88 -6.75 -9.44
C VAL A 284 11.37 -7.06 -9.22
N LYS A 285 12.25 -6.14 -9.60
CA LYS A 285 13.72 -6.27 -9.47
C LYS A 285 14.23 -6.78 -8.11
N PRO A 286 13.70 -6.33 -6.94
CA PRO A 286 14.18 -6.85 -5.65
C PRO A 286 13.67 -8.27 -5.32
N PHE A 287 12.71 -8.81 -6.07
CA PHE A 287 12.02 -10.07 -5.73
C PHE A 287 12.41 -11.25 -6.62
N ILE A 288 12.97 -11.01 -7.81
CA ILE A 288 13.37 -12.09 -8.71
C ILE A 288 14.78 -12.59 -8.38
N LYS A 289 14.88 -13.91 -8.28
CA LYS A 289 16.15 -14.63 -8.32
C LYS A 289 16.07 -15.62 -9.48
N TYR A 290 16.90 -15.41 -10.49
CA TYR A 290 16.98 -16.28 -11.66
C TYR A 290 18.44 -16.56 -11.99
N ASP A 291 18.72 -17.84 -12.25
CA ASP A 291 20.06 -18.37 -12.54
C ASP A 291 20.34 -18.26 -14.05
N GLY A 292 20.37 -17.02 -14.54
CA GLY A 292 20.49 -16.62 -15.94
C GLY A 292 20.49 -15.10 -16.11
N THR A 293 20.35 -14.59 -17.33
CA THR A 293 20.31 -13.14 -17.58
C THR A 293 18.89 -12.61 -17.41
N VAL A 294 18.73 -11.47 -16.73
CA VAL A 294 17.44 -10.78 -16.62
C VAL A 294 17.52 -9.41 -17.30
N LEU A 295 16.60 -9.14 -18.22
CA LEU A 295 16.41 -7.85 -18.88
C LEU A 295 15.17 -7.15 -18.30
N TRP A 296 15.35 -5.93 -17.82
CA TRP A 296 14.33 -5.15 -17.12
C TRP A 296 13.64 -4.15 -18.04
N ILE A 297 12.35 -4.37 -18.34
CA ILE A 297 11.52 -3.42 -19.08
C ILE A 297 11.46 -2.09 -18.29
N GLY A 298 11.90 -1.00 -18.93
CA GLY A 298 12.01 0.34 -18.35
C GLY A 298 13.35 0.64 -17.67
N GLY A 299 14.27 -0.33 -17.60
CA GLY A 299 15.62 -0.16 -17.05
C GLY A 299 16.75 -0.48 -18.03
N ASP A 300 16.56 -1.48 -18.88
CA ASP A 300 17.58 -1.95 -19.83
C ASP A 300 17.21 -1.65 -21.29
N GLU A 301 18.20 -1.73 -22.19
CA GLU A 301 17.98 -1.61 -23.63
C GLU A 301 17.34 -2.89 -24.20
N MET A 302 16.08 -2.79 -24.59
CA MET A 302 15.29 -3.93 -25.06
C MET A 302 15.73 -4.44 -26.45
N GLY A 303 16.59 -3.70 -27.15
CA GLY A 303 17.22 -4.14 -28.40
C GLY A 303 18.11 -5.38 -28.24
N ALA A 304 18.69 -5.58 -27.05
CA ALA A 304 19.55 -6.72 -26.73
C ALA A 304 18.85 -8.08 -26.86
N ILE A 305 17.50 -8.11 -26.84
CA ILE A 305 16.70 -9.34 -27.07
C ILE A 305 17.06 -9.97 -28.42
N ASP A 306 17.28 -9.16 -29.46
CA ASP A 306 17.62 -9.67 -30.79
C ASP A 306 18.97 -10.39 -30.78
N ASP A 307 19.96 -9.85 -30.08
CA ASP A 307 21.30 -10.39 -30.04
C ASP A 307 21.32 -11.72 -29.29
N TYR A 308 20.58 -11.82 -28.19
CA TYR A 308 20.39 -13.08 -27.48
C TYR A 308 19.72 -14.14 -28.35
N LEU A 309 18.62 -13.80 -29.03
CA LEU A 309 17.91 -14.73 -29.91
C LEU A 309 18.78 -15.18 -31.10
N LYS A 310 19.57 -14.28 -31.69
CA LYS A 310 20.51 -14.60 -32.78
C LYS A 310 21.65 -15.51 -32.31
N ASN A 311 22.11 -15.35 -31.08
CA ASN A 311 23.15 -16.17 -30.46
C ASN A 311 22.62 -17.52 -29.90
N GLY A 312 21.41 -17.93 -30.29
CA GLY A 312 20.82 -19.22 -29.89
C GLY A 312 20.31 -19.28 -28.46
N LYS A 313 20.24 -18.15 -27.74
CA LYS A 313 19.58 -18.09 -26.43
C LYS A 313 18.06 -18.03 -26.60
N ARG A 314 17.34 -18.68 -25.70
CA ARG A 314 15.89 -18.56 -25.59
C ARG A 314 15.56 -17.38 -24.67
N VAL A 315 14.56 -16.61 -25.06
CA VAL A 315 14.12 -15.43 -24.32
C VAL A 315 12.70 -15.67 -23.82
N PHE A 316 12.49 -15.51 -22.53
CA PHE A 316 11.22 -15.74 -21.87
C PHE A 316 10.66 -14.44 -21.32
N LEU A 317 9.35 -14.23 -21.41
CA LEU A 317 8.63 -13.07 -20.91
C LEU A 317 7.62 -13.54 -19.86
N THR A 318 7.58 -12.91 -18.69
CA THR A 318 6.61 -13.31 -17.65
C THR A 318 5.26 -12.64 -17.86
N LYS A 319 4.19 -13.22 -17.28
CA LYS A 319 2.88 -12.56 -17.21
C LYS A 319 2.92 -11.24 -16.45
N GLN A 320 3.82 -11.10 -15.48
CA GLN A 320 3.99 -9.83 -14.73
C GLN A 320 4.57 -8.75 -15.64
N ALA A 321 5.54 -9.08 -16.49
CA ALA A 321 6.10 -8.18 -17.49
C ALA A 321 5.05 -7.68 -18.49
N VAL A 322 4.15 -8.58 -18.94
CA VAL A 322 3.06 -8.24 -19.86
C VAL A 322 2.03 -7.34 -19.20
N ASN A 323 1.65 -7.66 -17.96
CA ASN A 323 0.61 -6.93 -17.26
C ASN A 323 1.12 -5.62 -16.65
N ALA A 324 2.42 -5.46 -16.40
CA ALA A 324 2.96 -4.30 -15.73
C ALA A 324 2.62 -2.97 -16.43
N PRO A 325 2.26 -1.91 -15.68
CA PRO A 325 2.10 -1.92 -14.22
C PRO A 325 0.73 -2.43 -13.74
N TYR A 326 -0.22 -2.75 -14.63
CA TYR A 326 -1.56 -3.26 -14.28
C TYR A 326 -1.50 -4.67 -13.71
N LEU A 327 -2.35 -4.98 -12.72
CA LEU A 327 -2.36 -6.28 -12.04
C LEU A 327 -0.97 -6.80 -11.60
N LEU A 328 0.00 -5.89 -11.47
CA LEU A 328 1.34 -6.20 -11.03
C LEU A 328 1.24 -6.65 -9.58
N LEU A 329 1.81 -7.80 -9.25
CA LEU A 329 1.82 -8.30 -7.88
C LEU A 329 3.15 -7.98 -7.20
N VAL A 330 3.08 -7.38 -6.00
CA VAL A 330 4.17 -7.30 -5.03
C VAL A 330 3.79 -8.00 -3.73
N GLY A 331 4.49 -9.08 -3.41
CA GLY A 331 3.99 -10.05 -2.43
C GLY A 331 2.69 -10.69 -2.92
N GLN A 332 1.75 -10.91 -2.00
CA GLN A 332 0.39 -11.33 -2.28
C GLN A 332 -0.56 -10.15 -2.59
N ASN A 333 -0.02 -8.95 -2.86
CA ASN A 333 -0.80 -7.74 -3.11
C ASN A 333 -0.61 -7.24 -4.53
N TYR A 334 -1.58 -6.50 -5.04
CA TYR A 334 -1.33 -5.64 -6.19
C TYR A 334 -0.41 -4.49 -5.82
N HIS A 335 0.64 -4.28 -6.62
CA HIS A 335 1.45 -3.08 -6.59
C HIS A 335 0.57 -1.85 -6.79
N ILE A 336 0.80 -0.77 -6.06
CA ILE A 336 -0.13 0.37 -6.03
C ILE A 336 -0.24 1.12 -7.38
N THR A 337 0.77 1.03 -8.25
CA THR A 337 0.67 1.58 -9.63
C THR A 337 -0.22 0.75 -10.55
N SER A 338 -0.55 -0.48 -10.15
CA SER A 338 -1.54 -1.32 -10.83
C SER A 338 -2.95 -0.74 -10.83
N LEU A 339 -3.18 0.29 -10.02
CA LEU A 339 -4.50 0.77 -9.65
C LEU A 339 -4.88 2.11 -10.32
N GLY A 340 -3.98 2.72 -11.12
CA GLY A 340 -4.22 4.05 -11.68
C GLY A 340 -3.63 4.37 -13.04
N LYS A 341 -2.94 3.43 -13.72
CA LYS A 341 -2.39 3.69 -15.06
C LYS A 341 -3.37 3.26 -16.15
N VAL A 342 -4.05 4.21 -16.77
CA VAL A 342 -4.81 3.98 -18.01
C VAL A 342 -3.82 3.91 -19.18
N GLY A 343 -4.05 2.99 -20.14
CA GLY A 343 -3.21 2.82 -21.34
C GLY A 343 -2.23 1.66 -21.24
N ASP A 344 -1.56 1.34 -22.35
CA ASP A 344 -0.90 0.05 -22.52
C ASP A 344 0.30 -0.21 -21.57
N SER A 345 0.59 -1.49 -21.37
CA SER A 345 1.82 -1.99 -20.76
C SER A 345 3.06 -1.47 -21.49
N GLU A 346 4.11 -1.25 -20.70
CA GLU A 346 5.45 -0.94 -21.21
C GLU A 346 6.02 -2.06 -22.07
N SER A 347 5.54 -3.29 -21.93
CA SER A 347 5.95 -4.44 -22.75
C SER A 347 5.30 -4.48 -24.14
N ARG A 348 4.30 -3.63 -24.42
CA ARG A 348 3.50 -3.65 -25.66
C ARG A 348 4.36 -3.70 -26.93
N PHE A 349 5.50 -3.02 -26.94
CA PHE A 349 6.38 -2.96 -28.11
C PHE A 349 6.95 -4.34 -28.49
N LEU A 350 7.11 -5.26 -27.53
CA LEU A 350 7.59 -6.63 -27.79
C LEU A 350 6.63 -7.38 -28.72
N PHE A 351 5.33 -7.19 -28.52
CA PHE A 351 4.29 -7.83 -29.33
C PHE A 351 4.19 -7.28 -30.76
N LYS A 352 4.86 -6.17 -31.07
CA LYS A 352 4.97 -5.67 -32.45
C LYS A 352 6.03 -6.40 -33.27
N LYS A 353 7.01 -7.01 -32.60
CA LYS A 353 8.25 -7.52 -33.23
C LYS A 353 8.43 -9.02 -33.06
N TYR A 354 7.93 -9.59 -31.97
CA TYR A 354 8.11 -10.99 -31.64
C TYR A 354 6.83 -11.79 -31.81
N ILE A 355 7.00 -13.05 -32.18
CA ILE A 355 6.01 -14.10 -31.91
C ILE A 355 6.08 -14.40 -30.42
N VAL A 356 4.92 -14.45 -29.76
CA VAL A 356 4.81 -14.71 -28.32
C VAL A 356 4.05 -16.01 -28.12
N GLU A 357 4.74 -17.05 -27.67
CA GLU A 357 4.16 -18.39 -27.47
C GLU A 357 4.05 -18.72 -25.98
N PRO A 358 2.96 -19.38 -25.54
CA PRO A 358 2.83 -19.82 -24.15
C PRO A 358 3.96 -20.78 -23.74
N TYR A 359 4.57 -20.53 -22.58
CA TYR A 359 5.57 -21.42 -21.99
C TYR A 359 5.41 -21.44 -20.46
N ALA A 360 5.03 -22.61 -19.91
CA ALA A 360 4.67 -22.75 -18.51
C ALA A 360 3.65 -21.67 -18.07
N GLU A 361 3.96 -20.89 -17.04
CA GLU A 361 3.11 -19.78 -16.58
C GLU A 361 3.43 -18.43 -17.23
N GLY A 362 4.33 -18.38 -18.21
CA GLY A 362 4.74 -17.19 -18.94
C GLY A 362 4.74 -17.42 -20.45
N PHE A 363 5.69 -16.79 -21.15
CA PHE A 363 5.79 -16.80 -22.60
C PHE A 363 7.24 -16.99 -23.06
N GLU A 364 7.41 -17.53 -24.26
CA GLU A 364 8.67 -17.53 -25.01
C GLU A 364 8.56 -16.56 -26.20
N LEU A 365 9.61 -15.77 -26.40
CA LEU A 365 9.72 -14.81 -27.50
C LEU A 365 10.53 -15.42 -28.64
N LYS A 366 10.01 -15.28 -29.86
CA LYS A 366 10.69 -15.69 -31.10
C LYS A 366 10.73 -14.53 -32.09
N ILE A 367 11.84 -14.38 -32.81
CA ILE A 367 11.97 -13.36 -33.85
C ILE A 367 10.93 -13.60 -34.95
N PHE A 368 10.09 -12.61 -35.23
CA PHE A 368 9.24 -12.63 -36.40
C PHE A 368 10.00 -12.10 -37.62
N LYS A 369 10.05 -12.87 -38.70
CA LYS A 369 10.80 -12.54 -39.92
C LYS A 369 9.91 -12.00 -41.07
N GLY A 370 8.62 -11.74 -40.80
CA GLY A 370 7.65 -11.27 -41.78
C GLY A 370 7.20 -9.82 -41.57
N ILE A 371 6.26 -9.36 -42.39
CA ILE A 371 5.59 -8.07 -42.21
C ILE A 371 4.59 -8.21 -41.06
N ALA A 372 4.81 -7.44 -39.98
CA ALA A 372 3.95 -7.49 -38.80
C ALA A 372 2.50 -7.12 -39.15
N SER A 373 1.55 -7.81 -38.53
CA SER A 373 0.13 -7.49 -38.67
C SER A 373 -0.15 -6.03 -38.26
N GLN A 374 -1.09 -5.38 -38.94
CA GLN A 374 -1.59 -4.06 -38.52
C GLN A 374 -2.23 -4.08 -37.12
N GLU A 375 -2.55 -5.27 -36.61
CA GLU A 375 -3.08 -5.46 -35.28
C GLU A 375 -2.03 -5.78 -34.21
N ALA A 376 -0.75 -5.89 -34.60
CA ALA A 376 0.33 -6.25 -33.70
C ALA A 376 0.48 -5.23 -32.55
N GLY A 377 0.57 -5.75 -31.33
CA GLY A 377 0.56 -4.97 -30.09
C GLY A 377 -0.78 -4.31 -29.77
N LYS A 378 -1.89 -4.57 -30.48
CA LYS A 378 -3.20 -4.06 -30.03
C LYS A 378 -3.64 -4.84 -28.78
N PRO A 379 -4.18 -4.16 -27.75
CA PRO A 379 -4.71 -4.84 -26.58
C PRO A 379 -5.95 -5.66 -26.94
N VAL A 380 -6.13 -6.80 -26.28
CA VAL A 380 -7.26 -7.69 -26.40
C VAL A 380 -8.17 -7.45 -25.21
N ILE A 381 -9.42 -7.09 -25.48
CA ILE A 381 -10.42 -6.77 -24.45
C ILE A 381 -11.31 -8.00 -24.27
N PHE A 382 -11.15 -8.72 -23.16
CA PHE A 382 -12.02 -9.84 -22.80
C PHE A 382 -13.17 -9.39 -21.90
N PHE A 383 -14.40 -9.83 -22.23
CA PHE A 383 -15.61 -9.60 -21.44
C PHE A 383 -16.10 -10.89 -20.79
N ASP A 384 -15.47 -11.35 -19.71
CA ASP A 384 -16.17 -12.32 -18.85
C ASP A 384 -17.22 -11.56 -18.03
N GLN A 385 -18.49 -11.67 -18.43
CA GLN A 385 -19.61 -11.02 -17.75
C GLN A 385 -20.19 -11.83 -16.58
N SER A 386 -19.60 -12.97 -16.22
CA SER A 386 -20.05 -13.73 -15.06
C SER A 386 -19.76 -12.94 -13.76
N PHE A 387 -20.53 -13.23 -12.70
CA PHE A 387 -20.27 -12.67 -11.38
C PHE A 387 -18.83 -13.00 -10.92
N TRP A 388 -18.37 -14.20 -11.21
CA TRP A 388 -17.04 -14.70 -10.88
C TRP A 388 -15.93 -14.07 -11.74
N GLY A 389 -16.17 -13.83 -13.03
CA GLY A 389 -15.26 -13.06 -13.90
C GLY A 389 -15.10 -11.61 -13.45
N ARG A 390 -16.20 -11.00 -13.00
CA ARG A 390 -16.20 -9.68 -12.32
C ARG A 390 -15.49 -9.73 -10.96
N LEU A 391 -15.48 -10.88 -10.28
CA LEU A 391 -14.82 -11.10 -9.00
C LEU A 391 -13.31 -11.35 -9.15
N ALA A 392 -12.90 -12.07 -10.18
CA ALA A 392 -11.50 -12.40 -10.47
C ALA A 392 -10.70 -11.20 -10.99
N ARG A 393 -11.37 -10.20 -11.60
CA ARG A 393 -10.79 -8.90 -11.97
C ARG A 393 -10.45 -7.98 -10.79
N ARG A 394 -10.69 -8.40 -9.54
CA ARG A 394 -10.70 -7.52 -8.37
C ARG A 394 -9.31 -7.20 -7.83
N ARG A 395 -8.78 -6.05 -8.27
CA ARG A 395 -7.96 -5.12 -7.48
C ARG A 395 -8.47 -4.97 -6.03
N ILE A 396 -7.57 -4.51 -5.15
CA ILE A 396 -7.86 -4.03 -3.79
C ILE A 396 -9.07 -3.06 -3.78
N ASP A 397 -9.28 -2.29 -4.86
CA ASP A 397 -10.31 -1.25 -4.98
C ASP A 397 -11.60 -1.66 -5.72
N TYR A 398 -11.74 -2.88 -6.26
CA TYR A 398 -12.99 -3.27 -6.95
C TYR A 398 -14.04 -3.87 -6.01
N GLY A 399 -13.75 -4.02 -4.72
CA GLY A 399 -14.82 -4.09 -3.71
C GLY A 399 -15.40 -2.71 -3.39
N ASP A 400 -14.76 -1.64 -3.88
CA ASP A 400 -15.15 -0.26 -3.60
C ASP A 400 -16.18 0.23 -4.62
N ILE A 401 -17.36 0.56 -4.13
CA ILE A 401 -18.48 1.08 -4.92
C ILE A 401 -18.07 2.31 -5.76
N GLY A 402 -17.13 3.14 -5.29
CA GLY A 402 -16.63 4.29 -6.07
C GLY A 402 -16.04 3.89 -7.42
N THR A 403 -15.30 2.79 -7.46
CA THR A 403 -14.72 2.22 -8.69
C THR A 403 -15.80 1.74 -9.66
N TRP A 404 -16.89 1.15 -9.15
CA TRP A 404 -18.03 0.72 -9.96
C TRP A 404 -18.79 1.90 -10.55
N ILE A 405 -19.03 2.96 -9.77
CA ILE A 405 -19.67 4.18 -10.26
C ILE A 405 -18.83 4.80 -11.37
N TRP A 406 -17.51 4.90 -11.18
CA TRP A 406 -16.61 5.41 -12.22
C TRP A 406 -16.70 4.59 -13.51
N ALA A 407 -16.61 3.26 -13.42
CA ALA A 407 -16.70 2.38 -14.58
C ALA A 407 -18.06 2.51 -15.31
N LEU A 408 -19.16 2.64 -14.56
CA LEU A 408 -20.50 2.85 -15.12
C LEU A 408 -20.62 4.21 -15.81
N VAL A 409 -20.17 5.29 -15.16
CA VAL A 409 -20.30 6.68 -15.67
C VAL A 409 -19.43 6.91 -16.89
N THR A 410 -18.23 6.33 -16.92
CA THR A 410 -17.28 6.52 -18.02
C THR A 410 -17.45 5.49 -19.14
N ASN A 411 -18.28 4.46 -18.93
CA ASN A 411 -18.31 3.25 -19.75
C ASN A 411 -16.90 2.68 -20.00
N HIS A 412 -15.96 2.93 -19.07
CA HIS A 412 -14.57 2.52 -19.20
C HIS A 412 -14.48 1.04 -18.90
N ARG A 413 -14.14 0.27 -19.94
CA ARG A 413 -14.06 -1.18 -19.92
C ARG A 413 -12.59 -1.57 -19.86
N ASP A 414 -12.08 -1.78 -18.65
CA ASP A 414 -10.70 -2.24 -18.48
C ASP A 414 -10.55 -3.71 -18.94
N PRO A 415 -9.51 -4.03 -19.71
CA PRO A 415 -9.18 -5.43 -19.99
C PRO A 415 -8.78 -6.13 -18.67
N THR A 416 -8.99 -7.44 -18.58
CA THR A 416 -8.72 -8.32 -17.41
C THR A 416 -7.21 -8.47 -17.09
N GLY A 417 -6.39 -7.47 -17.39
CA GLY A 417 -4.95 -7.57 -17.63
C GLY A 417 -4.62 -7.19 -19.07
N TRP A 418 -3.37 -6.86 -19.34
CA TRP A 418 -2.95 -6.63 -20.71
C TRP A 418 -2.72 -7.96 -21.40
N ILE A 419 -3.51 -8.24 -22.42
CA ILE A 419 -3.25 -9.30 -23.38
C ILE A 419 -3.11 -8.61 -24.72
N TYR A 420 -2.11 -8.99 -25.53
CA TYR A 420 -1.84 -8.36 -26.81
C TYR A 420 -1.92 -9.36 -27.95
N LYS A 421 -2.20 -8.86 -29.14
CA LYS A 421 -1.94 -9.57 -30.38
C LYS A 421 -0.43 -9.50 -30.69
N ASP A 422 0.20 -10.63 -30.95
CA ASP A 422 1.63 -10.71 -31.32
C ASP A 422 1.91 -10.19 -32.73
N ALA A 423 3.15 -10.32 -33.22
CA ALA A 423 3.54 -9.82 -34.53
C ALA A 423 2.72 -10.42 -35.70
N ARG A 424 2.07 -11.58 -35.50
CA ARG A 424 1.19 -12.23 -36.49
C ARG A 424 -0.26 -11.72 -36.40
N GLY A 425 -0.60 -10.93 -35.38
CA GLY A 425 -1.98 -10.57 -35.06
C GLY A 425 -2.70 -11.62 -34.21
N VAL A 426 -1.99 -12.65 -33.73
CA VAL A 426 -2.57 -13.74 -32.95
C VAL A 426 -2.57 -13.35 -31.47
N VAL A 427 -3.67 -13.64 -30.77
CA VAL A 427 -3.77 -13.39 -29.32
C VAL A 427 -2.77 -14.26 -28.57
N ALA A 428 -1.88 -13.64 -27.80
CA ALA A 428 -0.92 -14.34 -26.95
C ALA A 428 -1.53 -14.55 -25.55
N TYR A 429 -1.83 -15.80 -25.19
CA TYR A 429 -2.49 -16.20 -23.93
C TYR A 429 -1.55 -16.54 -22.79
#